data_AF-A0A1X7U593-F1
#
_entry.id   AF-A0A1X7U593-F1
#
_cell.length_a   1.000
_cell.length_b   1.000
_cell.length_c   1.000
_cell.angle_alpha   90.00
_cell.angle_beta   90.00
_cell.angle_gamma   90.00
#
_symmetry.space_group_name_H-M   'P 1'
#
loop_
_entity.id
_entity.type
_entity.pdbx_description
1 polymer ?
#
loop_
_entity_poly.entity_id
_entity_poly.type
_entity_poly.pdbx_seq_one_letter_code
_entity_poly.pdbx_strand_id
1 'polypeptide(L)' 'ICKKLFLFIYSVRNGTYKNLRRQFIQNGMKPRVHGNTGRIPCNALSVKGIKNVVAFLEMYTEDYAYLRRYLDIKPMTDL' A
#
# COMPACT_ATOMS: atom_id res chain seq x y z
N ILE A 1 -7.46 -11.02 -9.16
CA ILE A 1 -7.58 -10.25 -10.42
C ILE A 1 -6.30 -10.43 -11.22
N CYS A 2 -6.35 -10.89 -12.48
CA CYS A 2 -5.14 -11.00 -13.32
C CYS A 2 -4.77 -9.66 -13.95
N LYS A 3 -3.50 -9.50 -14.39
CA LYS A 3 -3.03 -8.25 -15.02
C LYS A 3 -3.90 -7.81 -16.19
N LYS A 4 -4.27 -8.74 -17.08
CA LYS A 4 -5.10 -8.43 -18.26
C LYS A 4 -6.47 -7.86 -17.86
N LEU A 5 -7.13 -8.50 -16.89
CA LEU A 5 -8.43 -8.07 -16.38
C LEU A 5 -8.34 -6.72 -15.66
N PHE A 6 -7.31 -6.49 -14.84
CA PHE A 6 -7.09 -5.20 -14.18
C PHE A 6 -6.94 -4.06 -15.20
N LEU A 7 -6.10 -4.24 -16.22
CA LEU A 7 -5.89 -3.22 -17.24
C LEU A 7 -7.16 -2.93 -18.05
N PHE A 8 -7.99 -3.94 -18.29
CA PHE A 8 -9.28 -3.80 -18.95
C PHE A 8 -10.27 -3.01 -18.11
N ILE A 9 -10.51 -3.43 -16.85
CA ILE A 9 -11.48 -2.79 -15.95
C ILE A 9 -11.16 -1.31 -15.75
N TYR A 10 -9.89 -0.99 -15.50
CA TYR A 10 -9.45 0.38 -15.23
C TYR A 10 -9.07 1.15 -16.49
N SER A 11 -9.28 0.59 -17.69
CA SER A 11 -8.92 1.20 -18.98
C SER A 11 -7.47 1.71 -19.04
N VAL A 12 -6.55 0.98 -18.40
CA VAL A 12 -5.13 1.33 -18.33
C VAL A 12 -4.39 0.68 -19.49
N ARG A 13 -3.83 1.49 -20.39
CA ARG A 13 -2.97 1.00 -21.48
C ARG A 13 -1.74 0.29 -20.91
N ASN A 14 -1.32 -0.81 -21.56
CA ASN A 14 -0.15 -1.58 -21.13
C ASN A 14 1.15 -0.74 -21.08
N GLY A 15 1.29 0.25 -21.98
CA GLY A 15 2.40 1.21 -21.96
C GLY A 15 2.40 2.06 -20.67
N THR A 16 1.24 2.58 -20.28
CA THR A 16 1.05 3.33 -19.03
C THR A 16 1.43 2.47 -17.82
N TYR A 17 0.93 1.23 -17.75
CA TYR A 17 1.29 0.29 -16.69
C TYR A 17 2.81 0.04 -16.61
N LYS A 18 3.47 -0.20 -17.74
CA LYS A 18 4.93 -0.43 -17.78
C LYS A 18 5.70 0.79 -17.28
N ASN A 19 5.27 1.99 -17.67
CA ASN A 19 5.89 3.24 -17.23
C ASN A 19 5.68 3.47 -15.73
N LEU A 20 4.47 3.26 -15.21
CA LEU A 20 4.17 3.35 -13.78
C LEU A 20 5.00 2.36 -12.97
N ARG A 21 5.06 1.09 -13.41
CA ARG A 21 5.90 0.07 -12.77
C ARG A 21 7.37 0.46 -12.76
N ARG A 22 7.90 0.94 -13.90
CA ARG A 22 9.31 1.38 -14.00
C ARG A 22 9.59 2.54 -13.05
N GLN A 23 8.73 3.55 -13.04
CA GLN A 23 8.86 4.71 -12.15
C GLN A 23 8.80 4.29 -10.68
N PHE A 24 7.84 3.44 -10.31
CA PHE A 24 7.71 2.92 -8.96
C PHE A 24 8.95 2.15 -8.50
N ILE A 25 9.52 1.28 -9.34
CA ILE A 25 10.72 0.52 -9.00
C ILE A 25 11.94 1.44 -8.86
N GLN A 26 12.09 2.44 -9.74
CA GLN A 26 13.25 3.33 -9.74
C GLN A 26 13.19 4.39 -8.63
N ASN A 27 12.00 4.89 -8.31
CA ASN A 27 11.81 6.06 -7.45
C ASN A 27 11.05 5.76 -6.15
N GLY A 28 10.43 4.59 -6.01
CA GLY A 28 9.47 4.31 -4.95
C GLY A 28 8.19 5.13 -5.08
N MET A 29 7.36 5.13 -4.04
CA MET A 29 6.26 6.08 -3.92
C MET A 29 6.81 7.43 -3.50
N LYS A 30 6.62 8.44 -4.36
CA LYS A 30 6.96 9.83 -4.04
C LYS A 30 5.69 10.68 -3.93
N PRO A 31 5.60 11.57 -2.94
CA PRO A 31 4.52 12.54 -2.89
C PRO A 31 4.50 13.41 -4.16
N ARG A 32 3.31 13.79 -4.64
CA ARG A 32 3.20 14.77 -5.72
C ARG A 32 3.60 16.14 -5.19
N VAL A 33 4.77 16.62 -5.62
CA VAL A 33 5.33 17.92 -5.20
C VAL A 33 4.86 19.10 -6.06
N HIS A 34 4.64 18.88 -7.37
CA HIS A 34 4.28 19.97 -8.28
C HIS A 34 2.89 20.54 -7.99
N GLY A 35 2.81 21.84 -7.71
CA GLY A 35 1.59 22.56 -7.30
C GLY A 35 1.29 22.53 -5.79
N ASN A 36 2.00 21.69 -5.04
CA ASN A 36 1.84 21.51 -3.59
C ASN A 36 3.07 21.96 -2.78
N THR A 37 4.14 22.41 -3.43
CA THR A 37 5.33 22.92 -2.76
C THR A 37 4.96 24.08 -1.84
N GLY A 38 5.25 23.93 -0.53
CA GLY A 38 4.94 24.93 0.50
C GLY A 38 3.47 25.00 0.91
N ARG A 39 2.59 24.12 0.39
CA ARG A 39 1.17 24.08 0.76
C ARG A 39 0.87 22.85 1.60
N ILE A 40 0.20 23.06 2.73
CA ILE A 40 -0.40 21.98 3.51
C ILE A 40 -1.76 21.66 2.90
N PRO A 41 -2.05 20.40 2.52
CA PRO A 41 -3.38 20.01 2.06
C PRO A 41 -4.45 20.41 3.07
N CYS A 42 -5.61 20.90 2.61
CA CYS A 42 -6.74 21.23 3.49
C CYS A 42 -7.20 20.04 4.37
N ASN A 43 -6.89 18.82 3.94
CA ASN A 43 -7.26 17.57 4.60
C ASN A 43 -6.04 16.92 5.29
N ALA A 44 -4.95 17.66 5.48
CA ALA A 44 -3.75 17.11 6.09
C ALA A 44 -4.05 16.68 7.54
N LEU A 45 -3.61 15.47 7.89
CA LEU A 45 -3.70 15.00 9.27
C LEU A 45 -2.80 15.85 10.17
N SER A 46 -3.30 16.15 11.37
CA SER A 46 -2.45 16.70 12.42
C SER A 46 -1.34 15.70 12.79
N VAL A 47 -0.26 16.18 13.39
CA VAL A 47 0.84 15.33 13.87
C VAL A 47 0.31 14.22 14.79
N LYS A 48 -0.69 14.52 15.64
CA LYS A 48 -1.36 13.53 16.48
C LYS A 48 -2.11 12.49 15.64
N GLY A 49 -2.82 12.92 14.60
CA GLY A 49 -3.50 12.02 13.67
C GLY A 49 -2.52 11.08 12.95
N ILE A 50 -1.36 11.59 12.52
CA ILE A 50 -0.31 10.76 11.90
C ILE A 50 0.18 9.69 12.89
N LYS A 51 0.47 10.06 14.14
CA LYS A 51 0.90 9.10 15.17
C LYS A 51 -0.13 8.01 15.42
N ASN A 52 -1.40 8.35 15.45
CA ASN A 52 -2.48 7.38 15.62
C ASN A 52 -2.56 6.39 14.44
N VAL A 53 -2.39 6.88 13.21
CA VAL A 53 -2.38 6.02 12.01
C VAL A 53 -1.17 5.09 12.02
N VAL A 54 0.01 5.59 12.40
CA VAL A 54 1.24 4.76 12.50
C VAL A 54 1.05 3.66 13.54
N ALA A 55 0.59 4.00 14.75
CA ALA A 55 0.34 3.02 15.81
C ALA A 55 -0.71 1.98 15.40
N PHE A 56 -1.77 2.40 14.69
CA PHE A 56 -2.75 1.47 14.14
C PHE A 56 -2.13 0.51 13.13
N LEU A 57 -1.29 1.00 12.21
CA LEU A 57 -0.63 0.16 11.21
C LEU A 57 0.34 -0.83 11.85
N GLU A 58 1.13 -0.39 12.82
CA GLU A 58 2.05 -1.24 13.57
C GLU A 58 1.28 -2.37 14.27
N MET A 59 0.24 -2.05 15.03
CA MET A 59 -0.63 -3.02 15.68
C MET A 59 -1.29 -3.98 14.68
N TYR A 60 -1.82 -3.46 13.56
CA TYR A 60 -2.43 -4.29 12.52
C TYR A 60 -1.43 -5.27 11.89
N THR A 61 -0.17 -4.83 11.68
CA THR A 61 0.88 -5.72 11.16
C THR A 61 1.30 -6.77 12.17
N GLU A 62 1.32 -6.46 13.46
CA GLU A 62 1.58 -7.44 14.52
C GLU A 62 0.48 -8.49 14.58
N ASP A 63 -0.79 -8.07 14.57
CA ASP A 63 -1.94 -8.96 14.57
C ASP A 63 -1.95 -9.88 13.34
N TYR A 64 -1.67 -9.35 12.15
CA TYR A 64 -1.62 -10.16 10.92
C TYR A 64 -0.36 -11.02 10.81
N ALA A 65 0.80 -10.56 11.31
CA ALA A 65 2.01 -11.38 11.38
C ALA A 65 1.82 -12.52 12.39
N TYR A 66 1.13 -12.27 13.51
CA TYR A 66 0.71 -13.26 14.48
C TYR A 66 -0.28 -14.25 13.87
N LEU A 67 -1.37 -13.79 13.25
CA LEU A 67 -2.33 -14.64 12.55
C LEU A 67 -1.67 -15.50 11.48
N ARG A 68 -0.74 -14.94 10.70
CA ARG A 68 0.00 -15.68 9.68
C ARG A 68 0.91 -16.73 10.30
N ARG A 69 1.62 -16.41 11.38
CA ARG A 69 2.39 -17.40 12.15
C ARG A 69 1.50 -18.48 12.76
N TYR A 70 0.35 -18.14 13.33
CA TYR A 70 -0.59 -19.13 13.88
C TYR A 70 -1.16 -20.06 12.81
N LEU A 71 -1.43 -19.55 11.61
CA LEU A 71 -1.92 -20.36 10.49
C LEU A 71 -0.81 -21.21 9.83
N ASP A 72 0.45 -20.75 9.86
CA ASP A 72 1.61 -21.53 9.40
C ASP A 72 2.15 -22.51 10.47
N ILE A 73 1.76 -22.36 11.75
CA ILE A 73 2.16 -23.22 12.89
C ILE A 73 1.06 -24.23 13.27
N LYS A 74 -0.11 -24.26 12.61
CA LYS A 74 -0.97 -25.45 12.73
C LYS A 74 -0.46 -26.48 11.72
N PRO A 75 0.42 -27.44 12.11
CA PRO A 75 0.69 -28.56 11.23
C PRO A 75 -0.65 -29.20 10.88
N MET A 76 -0.75 -29.65 9.65
CA MET A 76 -1.73 -30.61 9.18
C MET A 76 -1.57 -31.91 9.99
N THR A 77 -1.95 -31.90 11.26
CA THR A 77 -2.09 -33.05 12.13
C THR A 77 -3.39 -32.85 12.88
N ASP A 78 -4.48 -33.12 12.20
CA ASP A 78 -5.64 -33.79 12.77
C ASP A 78 -6.26 -34.60 11.63
N LEU A 79 -6.38 -35.91 11.90
CA LEU A 79 -6.94 -36.97 11.06
C LEU A 79 -8.37 -36.68 10.59
#